data_AF-A0ABD5DX04-F1
#
_entry.id   AF-A0ABD5DX04-F1
#
_cell.length_a   1.000
_cell.length_b   1.000
_cell.length_c   1.000
_cell.angle_alpha   90.00
_cell.angle_beta   90.00
_cell.angle_gamma   90.00
#
_symmetry.space_group_name_H-M   'P 1'
#
loop_
_entity.id
_entity.type
_entity.pdbx_description
1 polymer ?
#
loop_
_entity_poly.entity_id
_entity_poly.type
_entity_poly.pdbx_seq_one_letter_code
_entity_poly.pdbx_strand_id
1 'polypeptide(L)'
;NNTTNLSRALFLLQAQKLIKLDPKFTDPATTLATPKDIVENPKHLKILEIESPPIPRSLDDVDLAVINGNYALEAGLVPAKDALG
;
A
#
# COMPACT_ATOMS: atom_id res chain seq x y z
N ASN A 1 -5.40 6.42 -11.83
CA ASN A 1 -4.59 5.23 -11.46
C ASN A 1 -4.11 5.23 -10.00
N ASN A 2 -3.83 6.38 -9.39
CA ASN A 2 -3.20 6.42 -8.05
C ASN A 2 -4.15 6.05 -6.91
N THR A 3 -5.38 6.58 -6.91
CA THR A 3 -6.40 6.27 -5.89
C THR A 3 -6.73 4.78 -5.77
N THR A 4 -6.77 4.05 -6.90
CA THR A 4 -7.01 2.60 -6.91
C THR A 4 -5.83 1.82 -6.34
N ASN A 5 -4.60 2.25 -6.63
CA ASN A 5 -3.40 1.61 -6.08
C ASN A 5 -3.27 1.88 -4.58
N LEU A 6 -3.57 3.10 -4.13
CA LEU A 6 -3.62 3.44 -2.71
C LEU A 6 -4.67 2.62 -1.96
N SER A 7 -5.88 2.51 -2.51
CA SER A 7 -6.93 1.66 -1.91
C SER A 7 -6.43 0.23 -1.74
N ARG A 8 -5.86 -0.38 -2.79
CA ARG A 8 -5.30 -1.74 -2.71
C ARG A 8 -4.20 -1.87 -1.66
N ALA A 9 -3.31 -0.87 -1.55
CA ALA A 9 -2.29 -0.83 -0.51
C ALA A 9 -2.90 -0.87 0.90
N LEU A 10 -3.95 -0.07 1.15
CA LEU A 10 -4.66 -0.04 2.42
C LEU A 10 -5.35 -1.38 2.73
N PHE A 11 -5.96 -2.02 1.73
CA PHE A 11 -6.54 -3.36 1.90
C PHE A 11 -5.48 -4.43 2.20
N LEU A 12 -4.28 -4.35 1.60
CA LEU A 12 -3.16 -5.24 1.92
C LEU A 12 -2.67 -5.02 3.35
N LEU A 13 -2.50 -3.77 3.79
CA LEU A 13 -2.13 -3.45 5.17
C LEU A 13 -3.18 -3.97 6.17
N GLN A 14 -4.47 -3.92 5.82
CA GLN A 14 -5.54 -4.52 6.61
C GLN A 14 -5.43 -6.05 6.65
N ALA A 15 -5.17 -6.72 5.52
CA ALA A 15 -5.00 -8.17 5.47
C ALA A 15 -3.85 -8.65 6.36
N GLN A 16 -2.78 -7.85 6.46
CA GLN A 16 -1.64 -8.08 7.35
C GLN A 16 -1.87 -7.64 8.81
N LYS A 17 -3.11 -7.20 9.14
CA LYS A 17 -3.51 -6.73 10.48
C LYS A 17 -2.66 -5.56 11.01
N LEU A 18 -2.06 -4.78 10.11
CA LEU A 18 -1.24 -3.61 10.45
C LEU A 18 -2.10 -2.37 10.71
N ILE A 19 -3.22 -2.28 9.98
CA ILE A 19 -4.27 -1.29 10.15
C ILE A 19 -5.63 -1.98 10.10
N LYS A 20 -6.69 -1.24 10.43
CA LYS A 20 -8.07 -1.66 10.17
C LYS A 20 -8.81 -0.53 9.48
N LEU A 21 -9.50 -0.85 8.39
CA LEU A 21 -10.37 0.07 7.68
C LEU A 21 -11.78 0.03 8.27
N ASP A 22 -12.55 1.09 8.04
CA ASP A 22 -13.97 1.16 8.36
C ASP A 22 -14.68 -0.09 7.80
N PRO A 23 -15.54 -0.78 8.59
CA PRO A 23 -16.21 -2.02 8.18
C PRO A 23 -17.00 -1.94 6.87
N LYS A 24 -17.36 -0.74 6.39
CA LYS A 24 -17.98 -0.55 5.08
C LYS A 24 -17.05 -0.91 3.91
N PHE A 25 -15.73 -0.95 4.13
CA PHE A 25 -14.73 -1.34 3.14
C PHE A 25 -14.48 -2.85 3.20
N THR A 26 -15.33 -3.60 2.49
CA THR A 26 -15.30 -5.07 2.48
C THR A 26 -14.60 -5.65 1.26
N ASP A 27 -14.54 -4.92 0.14
CA ASP A 27 -13.98 -5.41 -1.11
C ASP A 27 -13.21 -4.31 -1.89
N PRO A 28 -11.89 -4.50 -2.12
CA PRO A 28 -11.07 -3.56 -2.90
C PRO A 28 -11.45 -3.47 -4.38
N ALA A 29 -12.21 -4.42 -4.93
CA ALA A 29 -12.66 -4.39 -6.33
C ALA A 29 -13.86 -3.46 -6.54
N THR A 30 -14.65 -3.23 -5.49
CA THR A 30 -15.89 -2.44 -5.55
C THR A 30 -15.83 -1.15 -4.73
N THR A 31 -14.81 -0.98 -3.87
CA THR A 31 -14.66 0.21 -3.01
C THR A 31 -13.25 0.81 -3.07
N LEU A 32 -13.17 2.13 -2.89
CA LEU A 32 -11.92 2.88 -2.85
C LEU A 32 -11.73 3.46 -1.45
N ALA A 33 -10.88 2.82 -0.64
CA ALA A 33 -10.51 3.29 0.68
C ALA A 33 -9.43 4.38 0.60
N THR A 34 -9.44 5.30 1.55
CA THR A 34 -8.42 6.33 1.72
C THR A 34 -7.81 6.24 3.13
N PRO A 35 -6.66 6.90 3.39
CA PRO A 35 -6.07 6.89 4.73
C PRO A 35 -6.99 7.45 5.83
N LYS A 36 -8.00 8.26 5.47
CA LYS A 36 -9.01 8.78 6.40
C LYS A 36 -10.00 7.70 6.88
N ASP A 37 -10.08 6.60 6.15
CA ASP A 37 -11.00 5.49 6.44
C ASP A 37 -10.38 4.45 7.39
N ILE A 38 -9.16 4.69 7.88
CA ILE A 38 -8.48 3.85 8.86
C ILE A 38 -9.09 4.10 10.24
N VAL A 39 -9.69 3.07 10.83
CA VAL A 39 -10.32 3.12 12.17
C VAL A 39 -9.40 2.62 13.27
N GLU A 40 -8.41 1.77 12.95
CA GLU A 40 -7.38 1.34 13.91
C GLU A 40 -6.00 1.37 13.25
N ASN A 41 -5.01 1.95 13.92
CA ASN A 41 -3.62 2.02 13.48
C ASN A 41 -2.67 1.83 14.69
N PRO A 42 -2.59 0.61 15.24
CA PRO A 42 -1.84 0.34 16.48
C PRO A 42 -0.34 0.59 16.36
N LYS A 43 0.20 0.56 15.14
CA LYS A 43 1.62 0.83 14.86
C LYS A 43 1.91 2.28 14.47
N HIS A 44 0.91 3.17 14.52
CA HIS A 44 1.02 4.58 14.14
C HIS A 44 1.68 4.80 12.76
N LEU A 45 1.36 3.92 11.81
CA LEU A 45 1.92 3.96 10.45
C LEU A 45 1.50 5.28 9.76
N LYS A 46 2.47 5.96 9.15
CA LYS A 46 2.22 7.11 8.30
C LYS A 46 2.02 6.64 6.87
N ILE A 47 0.80 6.83 6.36
CA ILE A 47 0.49 6.53 4.95
C ILE A 47 0.73 7.81 4.15
N LEU A 48 1.79 7.79 3.33
CA LEU A 48 2.11 8.87 2.40
C LEU A 48 1.79 8.41 0.99
N GLU A 49 0.85 9.08 0.33
CA GLU A 49 0.62 8.89 -1.09
C GLU A 49 1.71 9.67 -1.85
N ILE A 50 2.68 8.94 -2.37
CA ILE A 50 3.74 9.51 -3.19
C ILE A 50 3.31 9.35 -4.65
N GLU A 51 3.10 10.47 -5.34
CA GLU A 51 2.90 10.47 -6.77
C GLU A 51 4.22 10.07 -7.45
N SER A 52 4.31 8.79 -7.83
CA SER A 52 5.41 8.16 -8.58
C SER A 52 6.74 8.93 -8.55
N PRO A 53 7.54 8.85 -7.47
CA PRO A 53 8.92 9.29 -7.53
C PRO A 53 9.70 8.36 -8.46
N PRO A 54 10.87 8.77 -8.98
CA PRO A 54 11.82 7.83 -9.54
C PRO A 54 12.17 6.80 -8.47
N ILE A 55 11.64 5.60 -8.67
CA ILE A 55 11.50 4.48 -7.71
C ILE A 55 12.80 4.07 -6.99
N PRO A 56 14.01 4.21 -7.57
CA PRO A 56 15.22 3.77 -6.87
C PRO A 56 15.48 4.49 -5.54
N ARG A 57 15.11 5.78 -5.41
CA ARG A 57 15.46 6.57 -4.21
C ARG A 57 14.44 6.48 -3.08
N SER A 58 13.20 6.12 -3.39
CA SER A 58 12.12 6.13 -2.40
C SER A 58 11.94 4.79 -1.68
N LEU A 59 12.58 3.72 -2.16
CA LEU A 59 12.59 2.42 -1.50
C LEU A 59 13.55 2.37 -0.30
N ASP A 60 14.63 3.16 -0.31
CA ASP A 60 15.61 3.21 0.78
C ASP A 60 15.08 3.94 2.03
N ASP A 61 14.02 4.76 1.88
CA ASP A 61 13.49 5.64 2.93
C ASP A 61 12.21 5.11 3.61
N VAL A 62 11.69 3.94 3.20
CA VAL A 62 10.41 3.42 3.70
C VAL A 62 10.50 1.96 4.14
N ASP A 63 9.93 1.66 5.31
CA ASP A 63 9.89 0.29 5.85
C ASP A 63 8.98 -0.65 5.02
N LEU A 64 8.02 -0.08 4.27
CA LEU A 64 7.02 -0.77 3.46
C LEU A 64 6.62 0.09 2.26
N ALA A 65 6.76 -0.44 1.04
CA ALA A 65 6.31 0.20 -0.19
C ALA A 65 5.32 -0.69 -0.94
N VAL A 66 4.16 -0.13 -1.32
CA VAL A 66 3.24 -0.80 -2.25
C VAL A 66 3.45 -0.20 -3.64
N ILE A 67 4.10 -0.97 -4.50
CA ILE A 67 4.44 -0.59 -5.88
C ILE A 67 3.71 -1.48 -6.88
N ASN A 68 3.38 -0.94 -8.05
CA ASN A 68 2.79 -1.74 -9.13
C ASN A 68 3.85 -2.69 -9.71
N GLY A 69 3.47 -3.94 -10.02
CA GLY A 69 4.42 -5.01 -10.40
C GLY A 69 5.27 -4.70 -11.63
N ASN A 70 4.78 -3.86 -12.56
CA ASN A 70 5.57 -3.40 -13.70
C ASN A 70 6.80 -2.57 -13.28
N TYR A 71 6.66 -1.78 -12.22
CA TYR A 71 7.72 -0.94 -11.67
C TYR A 71 8.65 -1.68 -10.70
N ALA A 72 8.16 -2.72 -10.01
CA ALA A 72 8.98 -3.57 -9.15
C ALA A 72 10.12 -4.26 -9.94
N LEU A 73 9.81 -4.70 -11.16
CA LEU A 73 10.78 -5.30 -12.07
C LEU A 73 11.84 -4.29 -12.54
N GLU A 74 11.46 -3.02 -12.76
CA GLU A 74 12.40 -1.94 -13.12
C GLU A 74 13.32 -1.55 -11.94
N ALA A 75 12.87 -1.74 -10.70
CA ALA A 75 13.64 -1.49 -9.49
C ALA A 75 14.51 -2.69 -9.03
N GLY A 76 14.49 -3.80 -9.79
CA GLY A 76 15.25 -5.01 -9.45
C GLY A 76 14.70 -5.80 -8.26
N LEU A 77 13.47 -5.52 -7.82
CA LEU A 77 12.79 -6.26 -6.77
C LEU A 77 12.20 -7.56 -7.32
N VAL A 78 12.26 -8.64 -6.52
CA VAL A 78 11.72 -9.94 -6.91
C VAL A 78 10.36 -10.11 -6.22
N PRO A 79 9.22 -10.02 -6.93
CA PRO A 79 7.90 -10.05 -6.31
C PRO A 79 7.65 -11.31 -5.46
N ALA A 80 8.25 -12.45 -5.84
CA ALA A 80 8.15 -13.70 -5.09
C ALA A 80 8.90 -13.70 -3.74
N LYS A 81 9.78 -12.72 -3.50
CA LYS A 81 10.66 -12.65 -2.33
C LYS A 81 10.38 -11.43 -1.46
N ASP A 82 10.01 -10.31 -2.10
CA ASP A 82 9.94 -9.00 -1.46
C ASP A 82 8.49 -8.46 -1.37
N ALA A 83 7.52 -9.15 -1.97
CA ALA A 83 6.12 -8.75 -1.84
C ALA A 83 5.50 -9.30 -0.55
N LEU A 84 4.67 -8.46 0.09
CA LEU A 84 3.65 -8.96 1.00
C LEU A 84 2.58 -9.68 0.17
N GLY A 85 2.45 -10.98 0.37
CA GLY A 85 1.35 -11.82 -0.16
C GLY A 85 0.10 -11.74 0.68
#